data_AF-A0A257X1H5-F1
#
_entry.id   AF-A0A257X1H5-F1
#
_cell.length_a   1.000
_cell.length_b   1.000
_cell.length_c   1.000
_cell.angle_alpha   90.00
_cell.angle_beta   90.00
_cell.angle_gamma   90.00
#
_symmetry.space_group_name_H-M   'P 1'
#
loop_
_entity.id
_entity.type
_entity.pdbx_description
1 polymer ?
#
loop_
_entity_poly.entity_id
_entity_poly.type
_entity_poly.pdbx_seq_one_letter_code
_entity_poly.pdbx_strand_id
1 'polypeptide(L)'
;MSTLTLELDSALAHSLEESARREHKPVAAWARERLHIAAMETEAEANGYPPGWLKLFGSIDDDTFTAPDRTATKPTVSMDDA
;
A
#
# COMPACT_ATOMS: atom_id res chain seq x y z
N MET A 1 -6.12 -10.03 19.05
CA MET A 1 -4.95 -10.27 18.16
C MET A 1 -5.20 -11.57 17.43
N SER A 2 -5.29 -11.53 16.11
CA SER A 2 -5.46 -12.73 15.28
C SER A 2 -4.10 -13.17 14.74
N THR A 3 -3.89 -14.48 14.60
CA THR A 3 -2.63 -15.06 14.10
C THR A 3 -2.85 -15.61 12.70
N LEU A 4 -1.92 -15.33 11.78
CA LEU A 4 -1.86 -15.87 10.43
C LEU A 4 -0.59 -16.71 10.28
N THR A 5 -0.72 -17.93 9.75
CA THR A 5 0.41 -18.81 9.41
C THR A 5 0.50 -18.92 7.89
N LEU A 6 1.70 -18.75 7.35
CA LEU A 6 1.97 -18.80 5.91
C LEU A 6 2.94 -19.96 5.63
N GLU A 7 2.54 -20.85 4.73
CA GLU A 7 3.43 -21.87 4.17
C GLU A 7 4.16 -21.25 2.97
N LEU A 8 5.49 -21.27 2.99
CA LEU A 8 6.34 -20.64 1.99
C LEU A 8 7.30 -21.68 1.42
N ASP A 9 7.58 -21.60 0.12
CA ASP A 9 8.69 -22.35 -0.44
C ASP A 9 10.03 -21.83 0.11
N SER A 10 11.08 -22.66 0.00
CA SER A 10 12.38 -22.37 0.57
C SER A 10 13.07 -21.15 -0.04
N ALA A 11 12.83 -20.86 -1.33
CA ALA A 11 13.43 -19.72 -2.01
C ALA A 11 12.79 -18.41 -1.54
N LEU A 12 11.46 -18.39 -1.44
CA LEU A 12 10.71 -17.24 -0.93
C LEU A 12 11.01 -16.99 0.55
N ALA A 13 11.04 -18.02 1.38
CA ALA A 13 11.41 -17.92 2.79
C ALA A 13 12.80 -17.27 2.96
N HIS A 14 13.79 -17.73 2.19
CA HIS A 14 15.13 -17.17 2.21
C HIS A 14 15.16 -15.70 1.76
N SER A 15 14.42 -15.35 0.71
CA SER A 15 14.33 -13.97 0.22
C SER A 15 13.73 -13.02 1.27
N LEU A 16 12.72 -13.47 2.02
CA LEU A 16 12.09 -12.70 3.08
C LEU A 16 13.04 -12.50 4.28
N GLU A 17 13.72 -13.55 4.69
CA GLU A 17 14.75 -13.49 5.74
C GLU A 17 15.86 -12.49 5.39
N GLU A 18 16.37 -12.56 4.17
CA GLU A 18 17.42 -11.68 3.67
C GLU A 18 16.95 -10.23 3.60
N SER A 19 15.70 -9.98 3.19
CA SER A 19 15.11 -8.65 3.16
C SER A 19 14.94 -8.07 4.56
N ALA A 20 14.41 -8.85 5.50
CA ALA A 20 14.27 -8.47 6.89
C ALA A 20 15.64 -8.19 7.55
N ARG A 21 16.65 -9.00 7.23
CA ARG A 21 18.03 -8.83 7.69
C ARG A 21 18.63 -7.51 7.21
N ARG A 22 18.45 -7.15 5.94
CA ARG A 22 18.93 -5.86 5.37
C ARG A 22 18.32 -4.64 6.05
N GLU A 23 17.09 -4.78 6.55
CA GLU A 23 16.39 -3.74 7.31
C GLU A 23 16.61 -3.84 8.83
N HIS A 24 17.44 -4.78 9.30
CA HIS A 24 17.70 -5.02 10.72
C HIS A 24 16.44 -5.31 11.56
N LYS A 25 15.45 -5.99 10.96
CA LYS A 25 14.16 -6.30 11.60
C LYS A 25 13.98 -7.82 11.76
N PRO A 26 13.30 -8.28 12.81
CA PRO A 26 12.78 -9.65 12.86
C PRO A 26 11.83 -9.90 11.68
N VAL A 27 11.88 -11.10 11.08
CA VAL A 27 11.08 -11.45 9.90
C VAL A 27 9.59 -11.21 10.11
N ALA A 28 9.04 -11.59 11.26
CA ALA A 28 7.64 -11.38 11.58
C ALA A 28 7.25 -9.88 11.64
N ALA A 29 8.11 -9.03 12.17
CA ALA A 29 7.88 -7.60 12.25
C ALA A 29 7.96 -6.96 10.86
N TRP A 30 8.99 -7.33 10.08
CA TRP A 30 9.15 -6.90 8.70
C TRP A 30 7.96 -7.34 7.83
N ALA A 31 7.55 -8.60 7.91
CA ALA A 31 6.43 -9.14 7.14
C ALA A 31 5.11 -8.47 7.50
N ARG A 32 4.87 -8.17 8.79
CA ARG A 32 3.69 -7.44 9.24
C ARG A 32 3.62 -6.04 8.62
N GLU A 33 4.74 -5.32 8.60
CA GLU A 33 4.81 -3.98 8.00
C GLU A 33 4.55 -4.04 6.49
N ARG A 34 5.14 -5.02 5.80
CA ARG A 34 4.93 -5.20 4.36
C ARG A 34 3.49 -5.61 4.03
N LEU A 35 2.88 -6.47 4.83
CA LEU A 35 1.46 -6.83 4.70
C LEU A 35 0.55 -5.62 4.94
N HIS A 36 0.88 -4.78 5.91
CA HIS A 36 0.12 -3.57 6.17
C HIS A 36 0.16 -2.60 4.98
N ILE A 37 1.35 -2.36 4.42
CA ILE A 37 1.52 -1.51 3.23
C ILE A 37 0.74 -2.10 2.04
N ALA A 38 0.86 -3.40 1.78
CA ALA A 38 0.16 -4.06 0.68
C ALA A 38 -1.37 -4.00 0.84
N ALA A 39 -1.88 -4.13 2.07
CA ALA A 39 -3.30 -3.98 2.37
C ALA A 39 -3.78 -2.56 2.08
N MET A 40 -3.03 -1.55 2.52
CA MET A 40 -3.36 -0.15 2.22
C MET A 40 -3.33 0.13 0.71
N GLU A 41 -2.36 -0.39 -0.04
CA GLU A 41 -2.31 -0.25 -1.50
C GLU A 41 -3.53 -0.90 -2.18
N THR A 42 -3.91 -2.10 -1.73
CA THR A 42 -5.11 -2.80 -2.23
C THR A 42 -6.38 -1.98 -1.96
N GLU A 43 -6.50 -1.39 -0.76
CA GLU A 43 -7.63 -0.52 -0.41
C GLU A 43 -7.62 0.77 -1.23
N ALA A 44 -6.45 1.37 -1.47
CA ALA A 44 -6.33 2.56 -2.29
C ALA A 44 -6.78 2.29 -3.73
N GLU A 45 -6.37 1.18 -4.32
CA GLU A 45 -6.80 0.75 -5.66
C GLU A 45 -8.30 0.46 -5.71
N ALA A 46 -8.86 -0.22 -4.69
CA ALA A 46 -10.31 -0.44 -4.57
C ALA A 46 -11.07 0.89 -4.46
N ASN A 47 -10.44 1.88 -3.82
CA ASN A 47 -10.90 3.26 -3.77
C ASN A 47 -10.49 4.06 -5.01
N GLY A 48 -10.13 3.44 -6.14
CA GLY A 48 -9.85 4.11 -7.41
C GLY A 48 -8.67 5.07 -7.41
N TYR A 49 -7.77 4.97 -6.44
CA TYR A 49 -6.49 5.69 -6.48
C TYR A 49 -5.50 4.92 -7.36
N PRO A 50 -4.66 5.62 -8.14
CA PRO A 50 -3.69 4.96 -9.00
C PRO A 50 -2.60 4.24 -8.19
N PRO A 51 -1.94 3.21 -8.76
CA PRO A 51 -0.83 2.53 -8.11
C PRO A 51 0.29 3.52 -7.71
N GLY A 52 0.87 3.32 -6.52
CA GLY A 52 1.91 4.21 -5.99
C GLY A 52 1.39 5.53 -5.40
N TRP A 53 0.08 5.79 -5.42
CA TRP A 53 -0.52 6.97 -4.77
C TRP A 53 -0.15 7.06 -3.28
N LEU A 54 -0.24 5.95 -2.53
CA LEU A 54 0.17 5.92 -1.13
C LEU A 54 1.66 6.15 -0.92
N LYS A 55 2.51 5.75 -1.86
CA LYS A 55 3.95 6.03 -1.75
C LYS A 55 4.25 7.52 -1.88
N LEU A 56 3.46 8.25 -2.66
CA LEU A 56 3.62 9.68 -2.91
C LEU A 56 2.92 10.53 -1.84
N PHE A 57 1.76 10.09 -1.36
CA PHE A 57 0.87 10.90 -0.53
C PHE A 57 0.51 10.25 0.81
N GLY A 58 0.83 8.98 1.03
CA GLY A 58 0.53 8.26 2.28
C GLY A 58 1.41 8.67 3.46
N SER A 59 2.40 9.54 3.25
CA SER A 59 3.13 10.22 4.33
C SER A 59 2.44 11.51 4.81
N ILE A 60 1.37 11.94 4.12
CA ILE A 60 0.51 13.03 4.57
C ILE A 60 -0.40 12.44 5.64
N ASP A 61 0.13 12.34 6.85
CA ASP A 61 -0.65 12.06 8.06
C ASP A 61 -1.32 13.38 8.47
N ASP A 62 -2.33 13.78 7.69
CA ASP A 62 -3.17 14.93 7.97
C ASP A 62 -4.53 14.43 8.40
N ASP A 63 -4.74 14.38 9.72
CA ASP A 63 -6.01 14.01 10.35
C ASP A 63 -7.19 14.91 9.92
N THR A 64 -6.91 16.04 9.26
CA THR A 64 -7.93 16.95 8.72
C THR A 64 -8.25 16.69 7.25
N PHE A 65 -7.51 15.81 6.57
CA PHE A 65 -7.74 15.48 5.17
C PHE A 65 -9.10 14.79 4.99
N THR A 66 -10.02 15.49 4.34
CA THR A 66 -11.31 14.93 3.92
C THR A 66 -11.25 14.69 2.42
N ALA A 67 -11.30 13.42 2.00
CA ALA A 67 -11.37 13.09 0.58
C ALA A 67 -12.60 13.76 -0.06
N PRO A 68 -12.45 14.41 -1.23
CA PRO A 68 -13.57 15.08 -1.88
C PRO A 68 -14.66 14.09 -2.29
N ASP A 69 -15.92 14.52 -2.19
CA ASP A 69 -17.07 13.70 -2.56
C ASP A 69 -17.02 13.35 -4.06
N ARG A 70 -16.99 12.05 -4.34
CA ARG A 70 -16.74 11.49 -5.68
C ARG A 70 -17.90 11.73 -6.64
N THR A 71 -19.10 11.99 -6.10
CA THR A 71 -20.30 12.31 -6.89
C THR A 71 -20.24 13.70 -7.53
N ALA A 72 -19.31 14.55 -7.10
CA ALA A 72 -19.13 15.91 -7.62
C ALA A 72 -18.08 16.02 -8.74
N THR A 73 -17.48 14.91 -9.18
CA THR A 73 -16.48 14.94 -10.26
C THR A 73 -17.17 15.23 -11.60
N LYS A 74 -17.12 16.50 -12.04
CA LYS A 74 -17.47 16.88 -13.41
C LYS A 74 -16.58 16.09 -14.39
N PRO A 75 -17.13 15.60 -15.50
CA PRO A 75 -16.32 14.95 -16.53
C PRO A 75 -15.25 15.93 -17.02
N THR A 76 -13.99 15.52 -16.90
CA THR A 76 -12.84 16.22 -17.50
C THR A 76 -12.99 16.20 -19.01
N VAL A 77 -13.18 17.38 -19.61
CA VAL A 77 -13.13 17.57 -21.06
C VAL A 77 -11.71 17.26 -21.52
N SER A 78 -11.57 16.29 -22.43
CA SER A 78 -10.30 15.98 -23.09
C SER A 78 -9.77 17.22 -23.78
N MET A 79 -8.53 17.59 -23.44
CA MET A 79 -7.83 18.71 -24.04
C MET A 79 -7.09 18.22 -25.29
N ASP A 80 -7.85 17.85 -26.31
CA ASP A 80 -7.36 17.60 -27.68
C ASP A 80 -8.22 18.43 -28.64
N ASP A 81 -7.96 19.73 -28.71
CA ASP A 81 -8.15 20.60 -29.89
C ASP A 81 -7.84 22.05 -29.50
N ALA A 82 -6.60 22.49 -29.76
CA ALA A 82 -6.22 23.90 -29.84
C ALA A 82 -5.02 24.08 -30.79
#